data_AF-A0A395HEC3-F1
#
_entry.id   AF-A0A395HEC3-F1
#
_cell.length_a   1.000
_cell.length_b   1.000
_cell.length_c   1.000
_cell.angle_alpha   90.00
_cell.angle_beta   90.00
_cell.angle_gamma   90.00
#
_symmetry.space_group_name_H-M   'P 1'
#
loop_
_entity.id
_entity.type
_entity.pdbx_description
1 polymer ?
#
loop_
_entity_poly.entity_id
_entity_poly.type
_entity_poly.pdbx_seq_one_letter_code
_entity_poly.pdbx_strand_id
1 'polypeptide(L)'
;MAETIGLASGILALATFAFQTSVSLYETVKSFQSHPKRVRDLLGELEALSAVLAPLVDLVKSTSEVDLSVLDLPLLRCGNACKEFQQELLRCASRSSSSRASFRDWARLTYMGGNIDDLRDLLAGYKATINIALTDATLRQSTVAVESIKDYEGLIQDTKEDLGARLENIDQKLKQLAEKNGILSELDASELHSLKEERRSTEKCLQICAQLSSHIDQIQLISDNASPADGSEMADMSPETVTNEGLQECKRSLFATTVKLEKHMQNVMDRLLAKSRTTVSDEDAQDLSRLRDEWEAARQCLDICSRADSHFKETVSVIENHGTGDALQFMVSANGKVLHGKNRGLGWRNRQVGGYMSNESIQQLSRDLTAHHTVYSRSEEPISESDTLTRASDAAGEEMVPEFKERYGRGFTLRSAPTPETNISSRSASKQ
;
A
#
# COMPACT_ATOMS: atom_id res chain seq x y z
N MET A 1 32.19 7.99 28.26
CA MET A 1 31.34 6.93 27.68
C MET A 1 29.92 7.23 28.13
N ALA A 2 29.13 7.86 27.26
CA ALA A 2 27.75 8.23 27.54
C ALA A 2 26.87 7.13 26.94
N GLU A 3 26.29 6.31 27.81
CA GLU A 3 25.45 5.18 27.41
C GLU A 3 24.08 5.66 26.90
N THR A 4 23.62 4.99 25.86
CA THR A 4 22.45 5.23 25.01
C THR A 4 21.11 4.80 25.65
N ILE A 5 20.90 5.08 26.95
CA ILE A 5 19.70 4.64 27.70
C ILE A 5 18.50 5.60 27.53
N GLY A 6 18.64 6.69 26.78
CA GLY A 6 17.70 7.84 26.83
C GLY A 6 16.41 7.78 25.99
N LEU A 7 16.28 6.94 24.96
CA LEU A 7 15.16 7.02 24.01
C LEU A 7 14.17 5.86 24.09
N ALA A 8 14.65 4.61 24.22
CA ALA A 8 13.78 3.44 24.41
C ALA A 8 13.01 3.48 25.75
N SER A 9 13.58 4.13 26.77
CA SER A 9 12.95 4.35 28.08
C SER A 9 11.70 5.25 27.99
N GLY A 10 11.70 6.22 27.05
CA GLY A 10 10.59 7.15 26.87
C GLY A 10 9.37 6.51 26.22
N ILE A 11 9.57 5.87 25.05
CA ILE A 11 8.47 5.27 24.29
C ILE A 11 7.82 4.09 25.04
N LEU A 12 8.62 3.27 25.74
CA LEU A 12 8.09 2.18 26.56
C LEU A 12 7.22 2.70 27.70
N ALA A 13 7.65 3.79 28.36
CA ALA A 13 6.87 4.42 29.41
C ALA A 13 5.55 4.97 28.87
N LEU A 14 5.56 5.62 27.71
CA LEU A 14 4.36 6.17 27.06
C LEU A 14 3.39 5.08 26.60
N ALA A 15 3.89 4.02 25.95
CA ALA A 15 3.08 2.88 25.53
C ALA A 15 2.44 2.17 26.74
N THR A 16 3.22 1.95 27.80
CA THR A 16 2.73 1.36 29.06
C THR A 16 1.68 2.27 29.72
N PHE A 17 1.91 3.57 29.73
CA PHE A 17 0.96 4.55 30.28
C PHE A 17 -0.36 4.55 29.50
N ALA A 18 -0.32 4.61 28.18
CA ALA A 18 -1.51 4.55 27.33
C ALA A 18 -2.27 3.22 27.52
N PHE A 19 -1.55 2.10 27.57
CA PHE A 19 -2.14 0.79 27.81
C PHE A 19 -2.87 0.73 29.16
N GLN A 20 -2.18 1.07 30.25
CA GLN A 20 -2.74 1.02 31.61
C GLN A 20 -3.96 1.94 31.77
N THR A 21 -3.91 3.15 31.22
CA THR A 21 -5.03 4.10 31.30
C THR A 21 -6.22 3.66 30.45
N SER A 22 -6.00 3.07 29.27
CA SER A 22 -7.08 2.51 28.45
C SER A 22 -7.80 1.35 29.18
N VAL A 23 -7.04 0.45 29.81
CA VAL A 23 -7.59 -0.66 30.62
C VAL A 23 -8.34 -0.13 31.84
N SER A 24 -7.77 0.84 32.56
CA SER A 24 -8.43 1.43 33.72
C SER A 24 -9.74 2.13 33.37
N LEU A 25 -9.78 2.83 32.23
CA LEU A 25 -11.01 3.43 31.72
C LEU A 25 -12.04 2.36 31.34
N TYR A 26 -11.64 1.31 30.63
CA TYR A 26 -12.50 0.17 30.29
C TYR A 26 -13.13 -0.45 31.54
N GLU A 27 -12.33 -0.79 32.55
CA GLU A 27 -12.81 -1.36 33.82
C GLU A 27 -13.77 -0.41 34.54
N THR A 28 -13.47 0.89 34.53
CA THR A 28 -14.32 1.91 35.14
C THR A 28 -15.69 1.97 34.45
N VAL A 29 -15.72 2.05 33.12
CA VAL A 29 -16.97 2.07 32.34
C VAL A 29 -17.75 0.75 32.51
N LYS A 30 -17.06 -0.38 32.51
CA LYS A 30 -17.64 -1.72 32.69
C LYS A 30 -18.26 -1.92 34.08
N SER A 31 -17.77 -1.22 35.11
CA SER A 31 -18.27 -1.35 36.48
C SER A 31 -19.71 -0.85 36.70
N PHE A 32 -20.22 -0.02 35.79
CA PHE A 32 -21.62 0.46 35.82
C PHE A 32 -22.58 -0.60 35.25
N GLN A 33 -23.81 -0.73 35.76
CA GLN A 33 -24.74 -1.80 35.33
C GLN A 33 -25.46 -1.50 34.00
N SER A 34 -25.67 -0.22 33.67
CA SER A 34 -26.46 0.20 32.51
C SER A 34 -25.57 0.86 31.45
N HIS A 35 -25.48 0.26 30.27
CA HIS A 35 -24.72 0.79 29.13
C HIS A 35 -25.66 1.06 27.94
N PRO A 36 -25.98 2.33 27.62
CA PRO A 36 -26.64 2.65 26.35
C PRO A 36 -25.71 2.27 25.18
N LYS A 37 -26.26 2.13 23.98
CA LYS A 37 -25.52 1.66 22.79
C LYS A 37 -24.16 2.35 22.62
N ARG A 38 -24.12 3.69 22.63
CA ARG A 38 -22.90 4.49 22.51
C ARG A 38 -21.80 4.13 23.53
N VAL A 39 -22.19 3.72 24.75
CA VAL A 39 -21.24 3.32 25.81
C VAL A 39 -20.73 1.89 25.57
N ARG A 40 -21.56 1.00 25.04
CA ARG A 40 -21.09 -0.32 24.60
C ARG A 40 -20.14 -0.21 23.41
N ASP A 41 -20.44 0.69 22.48
CA ASP A 41 -19.55 0.97 21.34
C ASP A 41 -18.21 1.53 21.81
N LEU A 42 -18.21 2.44 22.81
CA LEU A 42 -16.97 2.90 23.47
C LEU A 42 -16.21 1.76 24.16
N LEU A 43 -16.89 0.85 24.85
CA LEU A 43 -16.25 -0.32 25.47
C LEU A 43 -15.56 -1.21 24.42
N GLY A 44 -16.22 -1.43 23.29
CA GLY A 44 -15.64 -2.15 22.15
C GLY A 44 -14.37 -1.49 21.65
N GLU A 45 -14.38 -0.15 21.51
CA GLU A 45 -13.17 0.57 21.06
C GLU A 45 -12.06 0.64 22.09
N LEU A 46 -12.38 0.70 23.38
CA LEU A 46 -11.36 0.60 24.43
C LEU A 46 -10.69 -0.78 24.45
N GLU A 47 -11.47 -1.85 24.23
CA GLU A 47 -10.94 -3.21 24.11
C GLU A 47 -10.04 -3.34 22.88
N ALA A 48 -10.50 -2.86 21.72
CA ALA A 48 -9.70 -2.85 20.49
C ALA A 48 -8.43 -1.99 20.60
N LEU A 49 -8.49 -0.85 21.28
CA LEU A 49 -7.32 0.00 21.57
C LEU A 49 -6.32 -0.73 22.46
N SER A 50 -6.81 -1.43 23.50
CA SER A 50 -5.94 -2.22 24.38
C SER A 50 -5.27 -3.38 23.63
N ALA A 51 -5.96 -3.96 22.65
CA ALA A 51 -5.47 -5.05 21.82
C ALA A 51 -4.36 -4.64 20.85
N VAL A 52 -4.26 -3.36 20.45
CA VAL A 52 -3.13 -2.84 19.66
C VAL A 52 -2.00 -2.30 20.55
N LEU A 53 -2.32 -1.78 21.74
CA LEU A 53 -1.34 -1.26 22.68
C LEU A 53 -0.52 -2.36 23.37
N ALA A 54 -1.11 -3.53 23.64
CA ALA A 54 -0.39 -4.65 24.23
C ALA A 54 0.77 -5.18 23.33
N PRO A 55 0.53 -5.52 22.04
CA PRO A 55 1.60 -5.89 21.12
C PRO A 55 2.67 -4.80 20.96
N LEU A 56 2.28 -3.52 21.00
CA LEU A 56 3.23 -2.41 20.96
C LEU A 56 4.17 -2.42 22.16
N VAL A 57 3.63 -2.61 23.37
CA VAL A 57 4.43 -2.71 24.60
C VAL A 57 5.39 -3.89 24.52
N ASP A 58 4.95 -5.03 24.02
CA ASP A 58 5.78 -6.23 23.90
C ASP A 58 6.87 -6.08 22.81
N LEU A 59 6.55 -5.44 21.69
CA LEU A 59 7.51 -5.13 20.62
C LEU A 59 8.64 -4.22 21.12
N VAL A 60 8.28 -3.13 21.80
CA VAL A 60 9.25 -2.17 22.35
C VAL A 60 10.12 -2.80 23.45
N LYS A 61 9.59 -3.75 24.22
CA LYS A 61 10.38 -4.50 25.21
C LYS A 61 11.34 -5.50 24.57
N SER A 62 10.92 -6.14 23.49
CA SER A 62 11.62 -7.29 22.90
C SER A 62 12.69 -6.88 21.89
N THR A 63 12.53 -5.72 21.24
CA THR A 63 13.39 -5.32 20.11
C THR A 63 13.96 -3.92 20.34
N SER A 64 15.29 -3.82 20.44
CA SER A 64 15.97 -2.53 20.66
C SER A 64 16.19 -1.73 19.36
N GLU A 65 15.90 -2.30 18.19
CA GLU A 65 16.26 -1.70 16.89
C GLU A 65 15.11 -0.93 16.20
N VAL A 66 13.88 -1.04 16.68
CA VAL A 66 12.72 -0.39 16.05
C VAL A 66 12.51 1.01 16.61
N ASP A 67 12.81 2.03 15.81
CA ASP A 67 12.50 3.41 16.18
C ASP A 67 11.01 3.70 16.03
N LEU A 68 10.31 3.76 17.17
CA LEU A 68 8.89 4.10 17.27
C LEU A 68 8.67 5.48 17.90
N SER A 69 9.70 6.33 17.97
CA SER A 69 9.62 7.69 18.56
C SER A 69 8.55 8.58 17.89
N VAL A 70 8.16 8.28 16.65
CA VAL A 70 7.06 8.97 15.97
C VAL A 70 5.74 8.88 16.74
N LEU A 71 5.54 7.84 17.55
CA LEU A 71 4.36 7.60 18.38
C LEU A 71 4.38 8.33 19.74
N ASP A 72 5.45 9.02 20.13
CA ASP A 72 5.56 9.65 21.46
C ASP A 72 4.36 10.56 21.77
N LEU A 73 4.04 11.49 20.85
CA LEU A 73 2.94 12.43 21.03
C LEU A 73 1.56 11.72 20.96
N PRO A 74 1.28 10.87 19.95
CA PRO A 74 0.04 10.07 19.92
C PRO A 74 -0.20 9.23 21.19
N LEU A 75 0.81 8.54 21.71
CA LEU A 75 0.66 7.68 22.90
C LEU A 75 0.43 8.50 24.16
N LEU A 76 1.20 9.58 24.33
CA LEU A 76 1.00 10.49 25.46
C LEU A 76 -0.42 11.04 25.48
N ARG A 77 -0.90 11.53 24.33
CA ARG A 77 -2.23 12.13 24.24
C ARG A 77 -3.34 11.09 24.34
N CYS A 78 -3.16 9.89 23.77
CA CYS A 78 -4.07 8.76 23.93
C CYS A 78 -4.28 8.39 25.41
N GLY A 79 -3.19 8.25 26.17
CA GLY A 79 -3.26 7.95 27.59
C GLY A 79 -3.87 9.09 28.42
N ASN A 80 -3.53 10.34 28.09
CA ASN A 80 -4.16 11.50 28.72
C ASN A 80 -5.66 11.57 28.44
N ALA A 81 -6.10 11.32 27.21
CA ALA A 81 -7.53 11.29 26.86
C ALA A 81 -8.30 10.22 27.66
N CYS A 82 -7.74 9.01 27.77
CA CYS A 82 -8.33 7.94 28.59
C CYS A 82 -8.43 8.36 30.06
N LYS A 83 -7.34 8.92 30.61
CA LYS A 83 -7.26 9.35 32.01
C LYS A 83 -8.19 10.52 32.34
N GLU A 84 -8.18 11.57 31.50
CA GLU A 84 -9.02 12.76 31.65
C GLU A 84 -10.50 12.38 31.59
N PHE A 85 -10.88 11.53 30.63
CA PHE A 85 -12.26 11.07 30.53
C PHE A 85 -12.70 10.20 31.71
N GLN A 86 -11.82 9.30 32.18
CA GLN A 86 -12.08 8.51 33.38
C GLN A 86 -12.31 9.41 34.60
N GLN A 87 -11.49 10.45 34.77
CA GLN A 87 -11.66 11.42 35.84
C GLN A 87 -13.00 12.14 35.74
N GLU A 88 -13.41 12.53 34.53
CA GLU A 88 -14.68 13.24 34.36
C GLU A 88 -15.90 12.33 34.59
N LEU A 89 -15.82 11.07 34.14
CA LEU A 89 -16.80 10.04 34.44
C LEU A 89 -16.97 9.85 35.97
N LEU A 90 -15.85 9.74 36.70
CA LEU A 90 -15.88 9.59 38.16
C LEU A 90 -16.41 10.84 38.87
N ARG A 91 -16.10 12.04 38.36
CA ARG A 91 -16.61 13.31 38.89
C ARG A 91 -18.12 13.45 38.66
N CYS A 92 -18.64 13.03 37.51
CA CYS A 92 -20.07 12.97 37.26
C CYS A 92 -20.76 11.93 38.15
N ALA A 93 -20.14 10.75 38.33
CA ALA A 93 -20.70 9.67 39.15
C ALA A 93 -20.74 10.01 40.65
N SER A 94 -19.79 10.79 41.18
CA SER A 94 -19.79 11.19 42.59
C SER A 94 -20.90 12.21 42.94
N ARG A 95 -21.41 12.94 41.94
CA ARG A 95 -22.51 13.90 42.09
C ARG A 95 -23.88 13.21 42.08
N SER A 96 -24.00 12.01 41.51
CA SER A 96 -25.22 11.22 41.58
C SER A 96 -25.29 10.46 42.91
N SER A 97 -26.29 10.75 43.74
CA SER A 97 -26.46 10.19 45.10
C SER A 97 -26.81 8.69 45.15
N SER A 98 -26.92 8.01 44.01
CA SER A 98 -27.18 6.58 43.93
C SER A 98 -25.87 5.80 43.83
N SER A 99 -25.79 4.65 44.51
CA SER A 99 -24.69 3.67 44.40
C SER A 99 -24.11 3.59 42.98
N ARG A 100 -22.79 3.39 42.86
CA ARG A 100 -22.03 3.15 41.60
C ARG A 100 -22.71 2.17 40.62
N ALA A 101 -23.69 1.39 41.07
CA ALA A 101 -24.54 0.54 40.27
C ALA A 101 -25.25 1.23 39.07
N SER A 102 -25.66 2.51 39.15
CA SER A 102 -26.52 3.11 38.10
C SER A 102 -26.13 4.55 37.75
N PHE A 103 -25.19 4.74 36.81
CA PHE A 103 -24.96 6.04 36.20
C PHE A 103 -25.99 6.29 35.10
N ARG A 104 -26.97 7.16 35.37
CA ARG A 104 -28.09 7.48 34.45
C ARG A 104 -27.79 8.65 33.52
N ASP A 105 -26.74 9.41 33.81
CA ASP A 105 -26.42 10.68 33.16
C ASP A 105 -25.39 10.55 32.04
N TRP A 106 -25.33 9.40 31.35
CA TRP A 106 -24.43 9.19 30.19
C TRP A 106 -24.56 10.26 29.11
N ALA A 107 -25.77 10.82 28.92
CA ALA A 107 -26.00 11.86 27.92
C ALA A 107 -25.40 13.22 28.31
N ARG A 108 -25.08 13.46 29.58
CA ARG A 108 -24.50 14.70 30.09
C ARG A 108 -22.97 14.66 30.15
N LEU A 109 -22.38 13.48 29.91
CA LEU A 109 -20.94 13.31 29.94
C LEU A 109 -20.34 13.95 28.68
N THR A 110 -19.49 14.94 28.90
CA THR A 110 -18.82 15.68 27.84
C THR A 110 -17.32 15.65 28.01
N TYR A 111 -16.60 15.63 26.90
CA TYR A 111 -15.15 15.67 26.86
C TYR A 111 -14.70 16.61 25.75
N MET A 112 -13.95 17.66 26.10
CA MET A 112 -13.50 18.70 25.14
C MET A 112 -14.67 19.26 24.32
N GLY A 113 -15.78 19.56 24.99
CA GLY A 113 -17.02 20.02 24.36
C GLY A 113 -17.73 19.00 23.46
N GLY A 114 -17.23 17.76 23.37
CA GLY A 114 -17.81 16.64 22.63
C GLY A 114 -18.55 15.65 23.52
N ASN A 115 -19.31 14.76 22.89
CA ASN A 115 -20.02 13.66 23.55
C ASN A 115 -19.17 12.37 23.57
N ILE A 116 -19.78 11.26 23.98
CA ILE A 116 -19.11 9.94 24.06
C ILE A 116 -18.66 9.43 22.68
N ASP A 117 -19.42 9.71 21.63
CA ASP A 117 -19.07 9.31 20.27
C ASP A 117 -17.82 10.07 19.79
N ASP A 118 -17.70 11.36 20.11
CA ASP A 118 -16.49 12.15 19.81
C ASP A 118 -15.22 11.55 20.45
N LEU A 119 -15.32 11.06 21.70
CA LEU A 119 -14.22 10.35 22.36
C LEU A 119 -13.93 9.02 21.69
N ARG A 120 -14.96 8.25 21.34
CA ARG A 120 -14.80 6.96 20.66
C ARG A 120 -14.05 7.14 19.35
N ASP A 121 -14.45 8.10 18.52
CA ASP A 121 -13.83 8.37 17.22
C ASP A 121 -12.39 8.87 17.40
N LEU A 122 -12.14 9.65 18.46
CA LEU A 122 -10.80 10.01 18.93
C LEU A 122 -9.92 8.78 19.23
N LEU A 123 -10.41 7.84 20.04
CA LEU A 123 -9.66 6.63 20.38
C LEU A 123 -9.47 5.71 19.17
N ALA A 124 -10.45 5.65 18.26
CA ALA A 124 -10.36 4.91 17.00
C ALA A 124 -9.22 5.46 16.12
N GLY A 125 -9.09 6.78 16.01
CA GLY A 125 -7.98 7.42 15.29
C GLY A 125 -6.61 7.09 15.89
N TYR A 126 -6.48 7.05 17.22
CA TYR A 126 -5.23 6.60 17.86
C TYR A 126 -4.96 5.13 17.62
N LYS A 127 -5.97 4.26 17.79
CA LYS A 127 -5.86 2.82 17.52
C LYS A 127 -5.35 2.56 16.11
N ALA A 128 -5.97 3.19 15.11
CA ALA A 128 -5.58 3.05 13.71
C ALA A 128 -4.14 3.55 13.46
N THR A 129 -3.77 4.71 14.02
CA THR A 129 -2.41 5.27 13.91
C THR A 129 -1.36 4.34 14.53
N ILE A 130 -1.64 3.78 15.70
CA ILE A 130 -0.74 2.82 16.38
C ILE A 130 -0.58 1.57 15.52
N ASN A 131 -1.69 1.04 14.99
CA ASN A 131 -1.65 -0.13 14.12
C ASN A 131 -0.84 0.13 12.84
N ILE A 132 -1.03 1.28 12.20
CA ILE A 132 -0.24 1.75 11.05
C ILE A 132 1.25 1.80 11.39
N ALA A 133 1.64 2.37 12.53
CA ALA A 133 3.04 2.43 12.94
C ALA A 133 3.63 1.04 13.22
N LEU A 134 2.86 0.12 13.81
CA LEU A 134 3.27 -1.27 14.00
C LEU A 134 3.46 -1.99 12.66
N THR A 135 2.56 -1.77 11.72
CA THR A 135 2.69 -2.29 10.35
C THR A 135 3.94 -1.73 9.68
N ASP A 136 4.21 -0.42 9.76
CA ASP A 136 5.43 0.18 9.20
C ASP A 136 6.70 -0.45 9.79
N ALA A 137 6.75 -0.60 11.11
CA ALA A 137 7.86 -1.27 11.79
C ALA A 137 8.03 -2.73 11.35
N THR A 138 6.94 -3.45 11.12
CA THR A 138 6.95 -4.84 10.67
C THR A 138 7.44 -4.95 9.22
N LEU A 139 6.97 -4.06 8.34
CA LEU A 139 7.41 -3.99 6.95
C LEU A 139 8.91 -3.64 6.83
N ARG A 140 9.44 -2.81 7.73
CA ARG A 140 10.88 -2.52 7.79
C ARG A 140 11.73 -3.73 8.21
N GLN A 141 11.17 -4.62 9.03
CA GLN A 141 11.89 -5.79 9.57
C GLN A 141 11.78 -7.04 8.70
N SER A 142 10.67 -7.20 7.96
CA SER A 142 10.37 -8.42 7.20
C SER A 142 10.18 -8.12 5.71
N THR A 143 10.87 -8.86 4.86
CA THR A 143 10.76 -8.79 3.38
C THR A 143 9.53 -9.55 2.84
N VAL A 144 8.35 -9.40 3.47
CA VAL A 144 7.13 -10.21 3.24
C VAL A 144 5.89 -9.31 3.39
N ALA A 145 4.75 -9.39 2.67
CA ALA A 145 4.32 -10.05 1.44
C ALA A 145 3.43 -9.04 0.69
N VAL A 146 3.64 -8.91 -0.63
CA VAL A 146 2.98 -7.96 -1.54
C VAL A 146 1.44 -8.03 -1.50
N GLU A 147 0.87 -9.19 -1.12
CA GLU A 147 -0.58 -9.38 -1.04
C GLU A 147 -1.24 -8.60 0.11
N SER A 148 -0.50 -8.22 1.16
CA SER A 148 -1.03 -7.46 2.30
C SER A 148 -0.99 -5.93 2.12
N ILE A 149 -0.23 -5.44 1.13
CA ILE A 149 0.04 -3.99 0.98
C ILE A 149 -1.22 -3.20 0.58
N LYS A 150 -2.08 -3.77 -0.27
CA LYS A 150 -3.32 -3.10 -0.71
C LYS A 150 -4.34 -2.91 0.41
N ASP A 151 -4.46 -3.88 1.31
CA ASP A 151 -5.34 -3.78 2.47
C ASP A 151 -4.85 -2.67 3.42
N TYR A 152 -3.54 -2.47 3.51
CA TYR A 152 -2.96 -1.36 4.27
C TYR A 152 -3.16 0.00 3.59
N GLU A 153 -3.12 0.09 2.26
CA GLU A 153 -3.44 1.34 1.55
C GLU A 153 -4.86 1.83 1.86
N GLY A 154 -5.84 0.92 1.85
CA GLY A 154 -7.22 1.22 2.25
C GLY A 154 -7.30 1.72 3.69
N LEU A 155 -6.70 0.98 4.64
CA LEU A 155 -6.66 1.37 6.05
C LEU A 155 -6.02 2.75 6.26
N ILE A 156 -4.92 3.05 5.57
CA ILE A 156 -4.22 4.32 5.68
C ILE A 156 -5.09 5.46 5.12
N GLN A 157 -5.77 5.22 4.01
CA GLN A 157 -6.64 6.23 3.40
C GLN A 157 -7.83 6.55 4.30
N ASP A 158 -8.54 5.53 4.78
CA ASP A 158 -9.67 5.70 5.72
C ASP A 158 -9.21 6.45 6.99
N THR A 159 -8.05 6.06 7.54
CA THR A 159 -7.50 6.72 8.73
C THR A 159 -7.15 8.19 8.48
N LYS A 160 -6.63 8.53 7.28
CA LYS A 160 -6.35 9.95 6.92
C LYS A 160 -7.64 10.76 6.83
N GLU A 161 -8.70 10.19 6.25
CA GLU A 161 -9.99 10.85 6.14
C GLU A 161 -10.61 11.11 7.51
N ASP A 162 -10.63 10.10 8.38
CA ASP A 162 -11.14 10.20 9.74
C ASP A 162 -10.35 11.22 10.59
N LEU A 163 -9.02 11.17 10.55
CA LEU A 163 -8.17 12.13 11.25
C LEU A 163 -8.30 13.55 10.68
N GLY A 164 -8.52 13.68 9.36
CA GLY A 164 -8.78 14.96 8.69
C GLY A 164 -10.07 15.60 9.15
N ALA A 165 -11.18 14.86 9.11
CA ALA A 165 -12.48 15.31 9.61
C ALA A 165 -12.41 15.72 11.09
N ARG A 166 -11.63 14.98 11.87
CA ARG A 166 -11.38 15.28 13.27
C ARG A 166 -10.58 16.56 13.49
N LEU A 167 -9.56 16.80 12.69
CA LEU A 167 -8.77 18.04 12.76
C LEU A 167 -9.65 19.27 12.48
N GLU A 168 -10.52 19.17 11.48
CA GLU A 168 -11.52 20.21 11.17
C GLU A 168 -12.48 20.45 12.35
N ASN A 169 -12.96 19.39 13.01
CA ASN A 169 -13.81 19.51 14.20
C ASN A 169 -13.09 20.23 15.35
N ILE A 170 -11.82 19.89 15.61
CA ILE A 170 -11.01 20.53 16.64
C ILE A 170 -10.81 22.01 16.31
N ASP A 171 -10.47 22.34 15.06
CA ASP A 171 -10.28 23.72 14.61
C ASP A 171 -11.58 24.53 14.72
N GLN A 172 -12.74 23.92 14.44
CA GLN A 172 -14.04 24.55 14.65
C GLN A 172 -14.31 24.85 16.12
N LYS A 173 -14.05 23.88 17.02
CA LYS A 173 -14.20 24.06 18.48
C LYS A 173 -13.26 25.15 19.02
N LEU A 174 -12.02 25.20 18.54
CA LEU A 174 -11.06 26.25 18.91
C LEU A 174 -11.54 27.64 18.47
N LYS A 175 -12.11 27.78 17.26
CA LYS A 175 -12.71 29.04 16.79
C LYS A 175 -13.90 29.47 17.65
N GLN A 176 -14.81 28.55 17.98
CA GLN A 176 -15.97 28.84 18.83
C GLN A 176 -15.58 29.31 20.23
N LEU A 177 -14.52 28.73 20.82
CA LEU A 177 -14.00 29.18 22.11
C LEU A 177 -13.34 30.56 22.01
N ALA A 178 -12.65 30.86 20.91
CA ALA A 178 -12.05 32.17 20.68
C ALA A 178 -13.10 33.28 20.49
N GLU A 179 -14.26 32.96 19.89
CA GLU A 179 -15.36 33.90 19.68
C GLU A 179 -16.14 34.22 20.97
N LYS A 180 -16.16 33.30 21.94
CA LYS A 180 -16.82 33.46 23.26
C LYS A 180 -16.08 34.42 24.21
N ASN A 181 -15.23 35.31 23.70
CA ASN A 181 -14.27 36.15 24.42
C ASN A 181 -14.89 37.25 25.31
N GLY A 182 -15.61 36.85 26.36
CA GLY A 182 -16.08 37.70 27.43
C GLY A 182 -16.09 36.91 28.74
N ILE A 183 -14.91 36.75 29.35
CA ILE A 183 -14.62 35.96 30.56
C ILE A 183 -14.50 34.45 30.25
N LEU A 184 -13.29 34.00 29.89
CA LEU A 184 -12.94 32.58 29.86
C LEU A 184 -13.05 32.02 31.28
N SER A 185 -13.92 31.03 31.48
CA SER A 185 -13.96 30.26 32.71
C SER A 185 -12.69 29.40 32.83
N GLU A 186 -12.33 29.00 34.05
CA GLU A 186 -11.22 28.05 34.29
C GLU A 186 -11.45 26.73 33.53
N LEU A 187 -12.72 26.33 33.36
CA LEU A 187 -13.13 25.19 32.55
C LEU A 187 -12.80 25.40 31.06
N ASP A 188 -13.10 26.59 30.51
CA ASP A 188 -12.84 26.93 29.11
C ASP A 188 -11.33 26.97 28.82
N ALA A 189 -10.52 27.42 29.80
CA ALA A 189 -9.06 27.42 29.68
C ALA A 189 -8.47 26.00 29.63
N SER A 190 -8.99 25.09 30.47
CA SER A 190 -8.58 23.67 30.46
C SER A 190 -9.01 22.98 29.15
N GLU A 191 -10.23 23.22 28.68
CA GLU A 191 -10.72 22.66 27.41
C GLU A 191 -9.91 23.17 26.22
N LEU A 192 -9.59 24.46 26.18
CA LEU A 192 -8.74 25.06 25.15
C LEU A 192 -7.34 24.45 25.13
N HIS A 193 -6.76 24.17 26.30
CA HIS A 193 -5.46 23.49 26.40
C HIS A 193 -5.54 22.07 25.82
N SER A 194 -6.50 21.26 26.25
CA SER A 194 -6.69 19.89 25.74
C SER A 194 -6.94 19.87 24.23
N LEU A 195 -7.73 20.82 23.69
CA LEU A 195 -7.96 20.95 22.24
C LEU A 195 -6.67 21.26 21.45
N LYS A 196 -5.79 22.11 21.99
CA LYS A 196 -4.51 22.41 21.34
C LYS A 196 -3.55 21.21 21.35
N GLU A 197 -3.49 20.46 22.45
CA GLU A 197 -2.69 19.24 22.50
C GLU A 197 -3.23 18.19 21.53
N GLU A 198 -4.55 18.04 21.47
CA GLU A 198 -5.21 17.09 20.60
C GLU A 198 -5.02 17.43 19.12
N ARG A 199 -5.06 18.72 18.77
CA ARG A 199 -4.75 19.21 17.42
C ARG A 199 -3.34 18.77 16.99
N ARG A 200 -2.33 19.04 17.82
CA ARG A 200 -0.93 18.67 17.54
C ARG A 200 -0.75 17.16 17.42
N SER A 201 -1.44 16.40 18.27
CA SER A 201 -1.40 14.94 18.23
C SER A 201 -2.05 14.39 16.95
N THR A 202 -3.19 14.95 16.54
CA THR A 202 -3.88 14.58 15.30
C THR A 202 -3.05 14.91 14.06
N GLU A 203 -2.41 16.09 14.03
CA GLU A 203 -1.43 16.45 12.98
C GLU A 203 -0.27 15.43 12.92
N LYS A 204 0.20 14.96 14.08
CA LYS A 204 1.26 13.93 14.15
C LYS A 204 0.78 12.57 13.65
N CYS A 205 -0.45 12.16 13.98
CA CYS A 205 -1.06 10.94 13.45
C CYS A 205 -1.15 10.95 11.92
N LEU A 206 -1.55 12.08 11.33
CA LEU A 206 -1.56 12.26 9.87
C LEU A 206 -0.15 12.15 9.27
N GLN A 207 0.87 12.70 9.95
CA GLN A 207 2.26 12.55 9.52
C GLN A 207 2.70 11.07 9.49
N ILE A 208 2.33 10.28 10.50
CA ILE A 208 2.64 8.84 10.56
C ILE A 208 1.97 8.10 9.40
N CYS A 209 0.69 8.39 9.12
CA CYS A 209 -0.02 7.81 7.98
C CYS A 209 0.67 8.12 6.65
N ALA A 210 1.15 9.36 6.48
CA ALA A 210 1.90 9.77 5.29
C ALA A 210 3.28 9.07 5.19
N GLN A 211 3.95 8.83 6.31
CA GLN A 211 5.24 8.12 6.34
C GLN A 211 5.10 6.67 5.86
N LEU A 212 4.12 5.91 6.37
CA LEU A 212 3.88 4.55 5.90
C LEU A 212 3.45 4.54 4.42
N SER A 213 2.62 5.49 3.99
CA SER A 213 2.24 5.59 2.57
C SER A 213 3.48 5.70 1.68
N SER A 214 4.41 6.61 2.02
CA SER A 214 5.63 6.78 1.25
C SER A 214 6.55 5.57 1.31
N HIS A 215 6.57 4.85 2.44
CA HIS A 215 7.35 3.63 2.56
C HIS A 215 6.76 2.49 1.71
N ILE A 216 5.43 2.36 1.66
CA ILE A 216 4.73 1.44 0.76
C ILE A 216 5.05 1.77 -0.70
N ASP A 217 4.97 3.05 -1.08
CA ASP A 217 5.32 3.49 -2.44
C ASP A 217 6.77 3.07 -2.78
N GLN A 218 7.71 3.21 -1.85
CA GLN A 218 9.10 2.79 -2.04
C GLN A 218 9.24 1.27 -2.17
N ILE A 219 8.54 0.49 -1.35
CA ILE A 219 8.55 -0.97 -1.43
C ILE A 219 8.00 -1.44 -2.77
N GLN A 220 6.90 -0.86 -3.24
CA GLN A 220 6.32 -1.18 -4.55
C GLN A 220 7.32 -0.88 -5.68
N LEU A 221 8.01 0.26 -5.61
CA LEU A 221 9.05 0.62 -6.58
C LEU A 221 10.27 -0.31 -6.54
N ILE A 222 10.66 -0.81 -5.37
CA ILE A 222 11.78 -1.77 -5.24
C ILE A 222 11.35 -3.16 -5.71
N SER A 223 10.12 -3.59 -5.40
CA SER A 223 9.56 -4.86 -5.88
C SER A 223 9.49 -4.91 -7.42
N ASP A 224 9.19 -3.79 -8.06
CA ASP A 224 9.23 -3.67 -9.52
C ASP A 224 10.67 -3.77 -10.09
N ASN A 225 11.69 -3.48 -9.28
CA ASN A 225 13.12 -3.51 -9.66
C ASN A 225 13.87 -4.79 -9.20
N ALA A 226 13.33 -5.58 -8.28
CA ALA A 226 14.04 -6.63 -7.54
C ALA A 226 13.79 -8.07 -8.03
N SER A 227 13.49 -8.27 -9.32
CA SER A 227 13.81 -9.56 -9.97
C SER A 227 15.19 -9.46 -10.61
N PRO A 228 16.26 -9.81 -9.88
CA PRO A 228 17.12 -10.87 -10.40
C PRO A 228 17.85 -11.68 -9.31
N ALA A 229 17.63 -12.99 -9.29
CA ALA A 229 18.63 -13.94 -8.79
C ALA A 229 18.37 -15.36 -9.35
N ASP A 230 18.60 -15.55 -10.64
CA ASP A 230 19.51 -16.63 -11.06
C ASP A 230 20.14 -16.26 -12.42
N GLY A 231 21.39 -16.67 -12.60
CA GLY A 231 22.32 -16.06 -13.54
C GLY A 231 21.92 -16.08 -15.03
N SER A 232 22.49 -15.12 -15.76
CA SER A 232 22.45 -14.92 -17.21
C SER A 232 21.15 -14.31 -17.75
N GLU A 233 21.14 -12.98 -17.94
CA GLU A 233 20.68 -12.31 -19.16
C GLU A 233 20.82 -10.78 -19.01
N MET A 234 21.97 -10.23 -19.40
CA MET A 234 22.15 -8.78 -19.66
C MET A 234 21.46 -8.36 -20.98
N ALA A 235 20.26 -8.90 -21.23
CA ALA A 235 19.54 -8.73 -22.49
C ALA A 235 18.04 -9.04 -22.30
N ASP A 236 17.30 -8.15 -21.64
CA ASP A 236 15.90 -7.84 -22.00
C ASP A 236 15.27 -6.81 -21.05
N MET A 237 15.92 -5.65 -20.86
CA MET A 237 15.18 -4.46 -20.43
C MET A 237 14.40 -3.98 -21.64
N SER A 238 13.09 -4.18 -21.64
CA SER A 238 12.23 -3.69 -22.71
C SER A 238 12.32 -2.16 -22.80
N PRO A 239 12.29 -1.55 -24.00
CA PRO A 239 12.27 -0.10 -24.12
C PRO A 239 11.08 0.53 -23.37
N GLU A 240 9.99 -0.22 -23.21
CA GLU A 240 8.81 0.17 -22.45
C GLU A 240 9.08 0.28 -20.94
N THR A 241 9.78 -0.69 -20.33
CA THR A 241 10.13 -0.62 -18.89
C THR A 241 11.08 0.53 -18.60
N VAL A 242 12.10 0.73 -19.44
CA VAL A 242 13.03 1.86 -19.35
C VAL A 242 12.28 3.20 -19.48
N THR A 243 11.31 3.28 -20.39
CA THR A 243 10.50 4.50 -20.60
C THR A 243 9.60 4.77 -19.40
N ASN A 244 8.97 3.74 -18.82
CA ASN A 244 8.13 3.88 -17.63
C ASN A 244 8.97 4.31 -16.40
N GLU A 245 10.11 3.66 -16.17
CA GLU A 245 11.03 4.01 -15.09
C GLU A 245 11.54 5.44 -15.22
N GLY A 246 12.00 5.84 -16.41
CA GLY A 246 12.44 7.19 -16.68
C GLY A 246 11.34 8.23 -16.51
N LEU A 247 10.09 7.89 -16.87
CA LEU A 247 8.94 8.75 -16.67
C LEU A 247 8.58 8.92 -15.19
N GLN A 248 8.65 7.84 -14.41
CA GLN A 248 8.43 7.87 -12.97
C GLN A 248 9.53 8.67 -12.25
N GLU A 249 10.79 8.48 -12.63
CA GLU A 249 11.90 9.28 -12.10
C GLU A 249 11.74 10.77 -12.43
N CYS A 250 11.36 11.08 -13.67
CA CYS A 250 11.06 12.44 -14.09
C CYS A 250 9.94 13.07 -13.24
N LYS A 251 8.85 12.33 -12.99
CA LYS A 251 7.74 12.76 -12.13
C LYS A 251 8.19 13.06 -10.70
N ARG A 252 8.99 12.18 -10.09
CA ARG A 252 9.54 12.38 -8.74
C ARG A 252 10.45 13.60 -8.67
N SER A 253 11.32 13.76 -9.66
CA SER A 253 12.25 14.89 -9.75
C SER A 253 11.49 16.21 -9.89
N LEU A 254 10.50 16.29 -10.79
CA LEU A 254 9.65 17.46 -11.00
C LEU A 254 8.80 17.79 -9.77
N PHE A 255 8.27 16.79 -9.08
CA PHE A 255 7.57 17.01 -7.82
C PHE A 255 8.51 17.63 -6.78
N ALA A 256 9.72 17.07 -6.61
CA ALA A 256 10.70 17.60 -5.67
C ALA A 256 11.14 19.04 -6.01
N THR A 257 11.26 19.40 -7.30
CA THR A 257 11.58 20.77 -7.70
C THR A 257 10.42 21.72 -7.45
N THR A 258 9.17 21.34 -7.72
CA THR A 258 7.99 22.19 -7.43
C THR A 258 7.87 22.54 -5.94
N VAL A 259 8.09 21.57 -5.05
CA VAL A 259 8.10 21.80 -3.59
C VAL A 259 9.23 22.74 -3.17
N LYS A 260 10.44 22.58 -3.75
CA LYS A 260 11.57 23.48 -3.47
C LYS A 260 11.31 24.90 -3.96
N LEU A 261 10.74 25.06 -5.15
CA LEU A 261 10.39 26.35 -5.73
C LEU A 261 9.31 27.06 -4.91
N GLU A 262 8.27 26.34 -4.49
CA GLU A 262 7.21 26.88 -3.63
C GLU A 262 7.77 27.37 -2.29
N LYS A 263 8.61 26.55 -1.64
CA LYS A 263 9.29 26.94 -0.40
C LYS A 263 10.19 28.17 -0.59
N HIS A 264 10.86 28.26 -1.74
CA HIS A 264 11.72 29.41 -2.04
C HIS A 264 10.91 30.69 -2.26
N MET A 265 9.81 30.61 -3.02
CA MET A 265 8.87 31.72 -3.20
C MET A 265 8.32 32.22 -1.86
N GLN A 266 7.91 31.31 -0.97
CA GLN A 266 7.42 31.67 0.36
C GLN A 266 8.50 32.39 1.19
N ASN A 267 9.74 31.90 1.16
CA ASN A 267 10.86 32.53 1.86
C ASN A 267 11.15 33.95 1.35
N VAL A 268 11.12 34.15 0.03
CA VAL A 268 11.32 35.49 -0.56
C VAL A 268 10.18 36.42 -0.18
N MET A 269 8.94 35.93 -0.16
CA MET A 269 7.77 36.70 0.28
C MET A 269 7.86 37.08 1.76
N ASP A 270 8.24 36.14 2.64
CA ASP A 270 8.44 36.39 4.08
C ASP A 270 9.58 37.41 4.32
N ARG A 271 10.67 37.31 3.54
CA ARG A 271 11.79 38.26 3.57
C ARG A 271 11.35 39.67 3.17
N LEU A 272 10.50 39.78 2.15
CA LEU A 272 9.94 41.06 1.70
C LEU A 272 9.00 41.67 2.74
N LEU A 273 8.13 40.86 3.36
CA LEU A 273 7.25 41.31 4.44
C LEU A 273 8.04 41.76 5.69
N ALA A 274 9.13 41.06 6.03
CA ALA A 274 10.03 41.44 7.12
C ALA A 274 10.82 42.73 6.84
N LYS A 275 11.12 43.02 5.57
CA LYS A 275 11.83 44.24 5.13
C LYS A 275 10.92 45.47 4.94
N SER A 276 9.64 45.40 5.31
CA SER A 276 8.61 46.45 5.09
C SER A 276 8.88 47.87 5.64
N ARG A 277 10.08 48.17 6.15
CA ARG A 277 10.58 49.55 6.40
C ARG A 277 11.49 50.12 5.30
N THR A 278 11.80 49.36 4.26
CA THR A 278 12.59 49.81 3.10
C THR A 278 11.91 49.39 1.80
N THR A 279 11.97 50.24 0.77
CA THR A 279 11.38 50.03 -0.56
C THR A 279 11.80 48.70 -1.15
N VAL A 280 10.83 47.92 -1.66
CA VAL A 280 11.06 46.67 -2.41
C VAL A 280 12.03 46.98 -3.56
N SER A 281 13.13 46.23 -3.63
CA SER A 281 14.09 46.37 -4.74
C SER A 281 13.47 45.83 -6.03
N ASP A 282 13.70 46.50 -7.14
CA ASP A 282 13.24 46.06 -8.48
C ASP A 282 13.76 44.64 -8.82
N GLU A 283 14.95 44.31 -8.29
CA GLU A 283 15.57 42.97 -8.39
C GLU A 283 14.76 41.89 -7.66
N ASP A 284 14.23 42.17 -6.46
CA ASP A 284 13.42 41.19 -5.70
C ASP A 284 12.07 40.91 -6.39
N ALA A 285 11.51 41.91 -7.08
CA ALA A 285 10.28 41.75 -7.86
C ALA A 285 10.51 40.92 -9.14
N GLN A 286 11.65 41.12 -9.81
CA GLN A 286 12.03 40.34 -10.99
C GLN A 286 12.42 38.89 -10.64
N ASP A 287 13.03 38.66 -9.48
CA ASP A 287 13.32 37.32 -9.00
C ASP A 287 12.04 36.55 -8.65
N LEU A 288 11.05 37.21 -8.03
CA LEU A 288 9.75 36.60 -7.76
C LEU A 288 8.97 36.21 -9.02
N SER A 289 8.99 37.06 -10.06
CA SER A 289 8.33 36.72 -11.33
C SER A 289 9.01 35.54 -11.99
N ARG A 290 10.35 35.50 -12.05
CA ARG A 290 11.10 34.37 -12.59
C ARG A 290 10.81 33.07 -11.83
N LEU A 291 10.81 33.09 -10.50
CA LEU A 291 10.52 31.91 -9.68
C LEU A 291 9.10 31.39 -9.90
N ARG A 292 8.12 32.29 -10.09
CA ARG A 292 6.75 31.92 -10.42
C ARG A 292 6.66 31.24 -11.78
N ASP A 293 7.35 31.78 -12.78
CA ASP A 293 7.37 31.20 -14.13
C ASP A 293 8.03 29.80 -14.13
N GLU A 294 9.15 29.64 -13.40
CA GLU A 294 9.82 28.34 -13.22
C GLU A 294 8.94 27.32 -12.48
N TRP A 295 8.20 27.75 -11.46
CA TRP A 295 7.26 26.89 -10.73
C TRP A 295 6.10 26.45 -11.61
N GLU A 296 5.53 27.37 -12.39
CA GLU A 296 4.42 27.09 -13.29
C GLU A 296 4.86 26.14 -14.42
N ALA A 297 6.04 26.34 -14.99
CA ALA A 297 6.63 25.44 -15.97
C ALA A 297 6.89 24.04 -15.40
N ALA A 298 7.48 23.93 -14.21
CA ALA A 298 7.72 22.65 -13.56
C ALA A 298 6.41 21.88 -13.28
N ARG A 299 5.35 22.59 -12.90
CA ARG A 299 4.02 22.01 -12.66
C ARG A 299 3.35 21.55 -13.95
N GLN A 300 3.48 22.30 -15.05
CA GLN A 300 3.00 21.86 -16.36
C GLN A 300 3.74 20.61 -16.85
N CYS A 301 5.07 20.54 -16.68
CA CYS A 301 5.84 19.34 -16.99
C CYS A 301 5.36 18.14 -16.15
N LEU A 302 5.06 18.34 -14.87
CA LEU A 302 4.54 17.29 -13.99
C LEU A 302 3.17 16.76 -14.46
N ASP A 303 2.28 17.64 -14.92
CA ASP A 303 0.98 17.25 -15.49
C ASP A 303 1.16 16.42 -16.77
N ILE A 304 2.05 16.86 -17.67
CA ILE A 304 2.39 16.13 -18.90
C ILE A 304 2.93 14.73 -18.57
N CYS A 305 3.85 14.63 -17.61
CA CYS A 305 4.40 13.34 -17.19
C CYS A 305 3.33 12.43 -16.58
N SER A 306 2.39 12.99 -15.81
CA SER A 306 1.30 12.23 -15.19
C SER A 306 0.29 11.70 -16.21
N ARG A 307 -0.02 12.51 -17.23
CA ARG A 307 -0.85 12.10 -18.36
C ARG A 307 -0.16 11.03 -19.21
N ALA A 308 1.14 11.19 -19.47
CA ALA A 308 1.92 10.20 -20.19
C ALA A 308 1.97 8.85 -19.45
N ASP A 309 2.08 8.86 -18.11
CA ASP A 309 2.08 7.65 -17.28
C ASP A 309 0.73 6.91 -17.36
N SER A 310 -0.37 7.67 -17.26
CA SER A 310 -1.72 7.13 -17.37
C SER A 310 -1.95 6.49 -18.75
N HIS A 311 -1.58 7.21 -19.82
CA HIS A 311 -1.67 6.71 -21.18
C HIS A 311 -0.81 5.46 -21.40
N PHE A 312 0.40 5.43 -20.84
CA PHE A 312 1.30 4.28 -20.92
C PHE A 312 0.67 3.04 -20.25
N LYS A 313 0.12 3.19 -19.05
CA LYS A 313 -0.58 2.11 -18.31
C LYS A 313 -1.83 1.60 -19.04
N GLU A 314 -2.54 2.48 -19.73
CA GLU A 314 -3.71 2.12 -20.55
C GLU A 314 -3.33 1.40 -21.84
N THR A 315 -2.20 1.76 -22.44
CA THR A 315 -1.80 1.31 -23.79
C THR A 315 -0.90 0.07 -23.78
N VAL A 316 -0.08 -0.09 -22.74
CA VAL A 316 0.91 -1.17 -22.63
C VAL A 316 0.62 -2.01 -21.40
N SER A 317 0.65 -3.32 -21.54
CA SER A 317 0.52 -4.28 -20.45
C SER A 317 1.77 -5.16 -20.43
N VAL A 318 2.52 -5.08 -19.33
CA VAL A 318 3.67 -5.96 -19.10
C VAL A 318 3.20 -7.18 -18.31
N ILE A 319 3.39 -8.39 -18.85
CA ILE A 319 2.87 -9.64 -18.25
C ILE A 319 3.95 -10.71 -18.25
N GLU A 320 4.35 -11.21 -17.08
CA GLU A 320 5.15 -12.44 -16.99
C GLU A 320 4.25 -13.62 -16.60
N ASN A 321 4.20 -14.62 -17.49
CA ASN A 321 3.41 -15.83 -17.29
C ASN A 321 4.36 -17.01 -17.06
N HIS A 322 4.17 -17.76 -15.98
CA HIS A 322 4.94 -18.96 -15.66
C HIS A 322 4.02 -20.17 -15.46
N GLY A 323 4.37 -21.30 -16.09
CA GLY A 323 3.57 -22.52 -16.08
C GLY A 323 4.47 -23.73 -15.88
N THR A 324 4.04 -24.67 -15.04
CA THR A 324 4.81 -25.87 -14.71
C THR A 324 4.02 -27.15 -14.96
N GLY A 325 4.70 -28.25 -15.29
CA GLY A 325 4.08 -29.57 -15.48
C GLY A 325 3.40 -29.79 -16.84
N ASP A 326 2.07 -29.97 -16.85
CA ASP A 326 1.24 -30.01 -18.06
C ASP A 326 0.45 -28.68 -18.16
N ALA A 327 1.08 -27.65 -18.72
CA ALA A 327 0.55 -26.28 -18.67
C ALA A 327 -0.04 -25.82 -20.01
N LEU A 328 -1.21 -25.19 -19.94
CA LEU A 328 -1.81 -24.44 -21.04
C LEU A 328 -1.83 -22.95 -20.66
N GLN A 329 -1.02 -22.15 -21.34
CA GLN A 329 -0.80 -20.74 -21.00
C GLN A 329 -1.33 -19.83 -22.11
N PHE A 330 -2.16 -18.85 -21.74
CA PHE A 330 -2.66 -17.80 -22.64
C PHE A 330 -2.10 -16.44 -22.24
N MET A 331 -1.59 -15.68 -23.21
CA MET A 331 -1.10 -14.31 -23.05
C MET A 331 -1.57 -13.45 -24.23
N VAL A 332 -2.85 -13.08 -24.19
CA VAL A 332 -3.59 -12.64 -25.37
C VAL A 332 -4.28 -11.30 -25.15
N SER A 333 -4.28 -10.44 -26.17
CA SER A 333 -4.94 -9.13 -26.16
C SER A 333 -6.18 -9.18 -27.02
N ALA A 334 -7.34 -8.91 -26.43
CA ALA A 334 -8.62 -8.87 -27.13
C ALA A 334 -9.02 -7.47 -27.62
N ASN A 335 -8.39 -6.43 -27.07
CA ASN A 335 -8.75 -5.02 -27.27
C ASN A 335 -7.67 -4.23 -28.03
N GLY A 336 -6.61 -4.88 -28.50
CA GLY A 336 -5.53 -4.24 -29.26
C GLY A 336 -4.49 -3.56 -28.39
N LYS A 337 -4.60 -3.69 -27.05
CA LYS A 337 -3.58 -3.25 -26.10
C LYS A 337 -2.26 -3.98 -26.39
N VAL A 338 -1.15 -3.25 -26.36
CA VAL A 338 0.18 -3.81 -26.58
C VAL A 338 0.52 -4.70 -25.37
N LEU A 339 0.81 -5.97 -25.64
CA LEU A 339 1.30 -6.90 -24.62
C LEU A 339 2.80 -7.06 -24.77
N HIS A 340 3.53 -6.62 -23.75
CA HIS A 340 4.94 -6.93 -23.61
C HIS A 340 5.07 -7.98 -22.53
N GLY A 341 5.10 -9.26 -22.89
CA GLY A 341 5.09 -10.31 -21.89
C GLY A 341 6.02 -11.46 -22.18
N LYS A 342 6.57 -12.03 -21.10
CA LYS A 342 7.40 -13.24 -21.15
C LYS A 342 6.56 -14.43 -20.73
N ASN A 343 6.49 -15.46 -21.55
CA ASN A 343 5.75 -16.69 -21.24
C ASN A 343 6.73 -17.85 -21.05
N ARG A 344 6.94 -18.27 -19.80
CA ARG A 344 7.86 -19.37 -19.42
C ARG A 344 7.05 -20.62 -19.10
N GLY A 345 7.40 -21.73 -19.74
CA GLY A 345 6.77 -23.04 -19.51
C GLY A 345 7.82 -24.09 -19.15
N LEU A 346 7.66 -24.80 -18.04
CA LEU A 346 8.62 -25.77 -17.52
C LEU A 346 7.94 -27.07 -17.11
N GLY A 347 8.00 -28.10 -17.95
CA GLY A 347 7.27 -29.35 -17.71
C GLY A 347 7.25 -30.29 -18.91
N TRP A 348 6.62 -31.46 -18.73
CA TRP A 348 6.61 -32.52 -19.75
C TRP A 348 5.71 -32.20 -20.95
N ARG A 349 4.74 -31.28 -20.79
CA ARG A 349 3.89 -30.79 -21.88
C ARG A 349 3.46 -29.35 -21.64
N ASN A 350 3.93 -28.42 -22.46
CA ASN A 350 3.54 -27.00 -22.37
C ASN A 350 2.97 -26.51 -23.70
N ARG A 351 1.82 -25.85 -23.64
CA ARG A 351 1.16 -25.21 -24.78
C ARG A 351 0.96 -23.75 -24.47
N GLN A 352 1.51 -22.88 -25.32
CA GLN A 352 1.45 -21.44 -25.13
C GLN A 352 0.73 -20.78 -26.31
N VAL A 353 -0.15 -19.86 -25.99
CA VAL A 353 -0.90 -19.05 -26.95
C VAL A 353 -0.68 -17.60 -26.59
N GLY A 354 -0.24 -16.79 -27.55
CA GLY A 354 0.06 -15.38 -27.30
C GLY A 354 -0.27 -14.48 -28.49
N GLY A 355 -0.43 -13.18 -28.21
CA GLY A 355 -0.61 -12.14 -29.23
C GLY A 355 -2.02 -11.54 -29.25
N TYR A 356 -2.34 -10.82 -30.31
CA TYR A 356 -3.64 -10.18 -30.49
C TYR A 356 -4.66 -11.14 -31.13
N MET A 357 -5.84 -11.28 -30.52
CA MET A 357 -6.91 -12.16 -31.03
C MET A 357 -8.27 -11.76 -30.50
N SER A 358 -9.32 -12.00 -31.28
CA SER A 358 -10.70 -11.67 -30.88
C SER A 358 -11.21 -12.58 -29.75
N ASN A 359 -12.24 -12.12 -29.03
CA ASN A 359 -12.87 -12.91 -27.96
C ASN A 359 -13.37 -14.28 -28.46
N GLU A 360 -13.91 -14.33 -29.69
CA GLU A 360 -14.40 -15.56 -30.30
C GLU A 360 -13.26 -16.55 -30.56
N SER A 361 -12.13 -16.03 -31.03
CA SER A 361 -10.92 -16.82 -31.29
C SER A 361 -10.34 -17.38 -29.98
N ILE A 362 -10.30 -16.57 -28.92
CA ILE A 362 -9.85 -16.99 -27.58
C ILE A 362 -10.74 -18.11 -27.06
N GLN A 363 -12.07 -17.94 -27.13
CA GLN A 363 -13.03 -18.93 -26.66
C GLN A 363 -12.94 -20.25 -27.45
N GLN A 364 -12.73 -20.17 -28.76
CA GLN A 364 -12.60 -21.36 -29.61
C GLN A 364 -11.27 -22.10 -29.34
N LEU A 365 -10.15 -21.38 -29.31
CA LEU A 365 -8.82 -21.92 -28.98
C LEU A 365 -8.80 -22.54 -27.58
N SER A 366 -9.42 -21.88 -26.61
CA SER A 366 -9.56 -22.40 -25.25
C SER A 366 -10.31 -23.74 -25.25
N ARG A 367 -11.47 -23.82 -25.91
CA ARG A 367 -12.27 -25.06 -26.01
C ARG A 367 -11.51 -26.19 -26.70
N ASP A 368 -10.83 -25.88 -27.82
CA ASP A 368 -10.10 -26.88 -28.60
C ASP A 368 -8.89 -27.41 -27.83
N LEU A 369 -8.14 -26.54 -27.16
CA LEU A 369 -6.94 -26.93 -26.41
C LEU A 369 -7.29 -27.70 -25.13
N THR A 370 -8.39 -27.36 -24.45
CA THR A 370 -8.91 -28.13 -23.31
C THR A 370 -9.41 -29.51 -23.73
N ALA A 371 -10.13 -29.63 -24.85
CA ALA A 371 -10.60 -30.93 -25.34
C ALA A 371 -9.44 -31.91 -25.63
N HIS A 372 -8.33 -31.41 -26.20
CA HIS A 372 -7.13 -32.22 -26.42
C HIS A 372 -6.36 -32.54 -25.13
N HIS A 373 -6.49 -31.71 -24.09
CA HIS A 373 -5.90 -31.97 -22.78
C HIS A 373 -6.61 -33.14 -22.08
N THR A 374 -7.94 -33.22 -22.16
CA THR A 374 -8.75 -34.25 -21.47
C THR A 374 -8.64 -35.64 -22.11
N VAL A 375 -8.46 -35.72 -23.43
CA VAL A 375 -8.38 -37.01 -24.16
C VAL A 375 -7.13 -37.81 -23.77
N TYR A 376 -6.01 -37.14 -23.46
CA TYR A 376 -4.75 -37.80 -23.11
C TYR A 376 -4.64 -38.22 -21.63
N SER A 377 -5.27 -37.50 -20.69
CA SER A 377 -5.31 -37.95 -19.28
C SER A 377 -6.14 -39.23 -19.08
N ARG A 378 -7.01 -39.59 -20.04
CA ARG A 378 -7.85 -40.78 -19.95
C ARG A 378 -7.20 -42.05 -20.51
N SER A 379 -6.05 -41.93 -21.19
CA SER A 379 -5.33 -43.07 -21.78
C SER A 379 -4.31 -43.75 -20.85
N GLU A 380 -4.14 -43.27 -19.62
CA GLU A 380 -3.40 -43.98 -18.57
C GLU A 380 -4.38 -44.78 -17.70
N GLU A 381 -4.69 -46.01 -18.12
CA GLU A 381 -5.30 -47.01 -17.22
C GLU A 381 -4.23 -47.59 -16.26
N PRO A 382 -4.57 -47.85 -14.98
CA PRO A 382 -3.65 -48.42 -14.02
C PRO A 382 -3.42 -49.89 -14.32
N ILE A 383 -2.16 -50.29 -14.54
CA ILE A 383 -1.78 -51.69 -14.67
C ILE A 383 -2.04 -52.38 -13.32
N SER A 384 -3.08 -53.19 -13.26
CA SER A 384 -3.41 -54.04 -12.12
C SER A 384 -2.39 -55.18 -12.00
N GLU A 385 -1.79 -55.30 -10.82
CA GLU A 385 -1.08 -56.50 -10.38
C GLU A 385 -2.04 -57.70 -10.35
N SER A 386 -1.75 -58.74 -11.14
CA SER A 386 -1.92 -60.15 -10.74
C SER A 386 -1.43 -61.12 -11.83
N ASP A 387 -0.77 -62.17 -11.35
CA ASP A 387 -0.74 -63.53 -11.91
C ASP A 387 0.12 -63.87 -13.14
N THR A 388 1.38 -64.25 -12.89
CA THR A 388 1.80 -65.66 -12.67
C THR A 388 3.17 -65.96 -13.28
N LEU A 389 4.09 -66.41 -12.43
CA LEU A 389 5.34 -67.10 -12.76
C LEU A 389 5.08 -68.37 -13.59
N THR A 390 5.64 -68.48 -14.79
CA THR A 390 6.10 -69.79 -15.31
C THR A 390 7.36 -69.67 -16.17
N ARG A 391 8.49 -69.98 -15.53
CA ARG A 391 9.63 -70.80 -15.96
C ARG A 391 10.12 -70.76 -17.43
N ALA A 392 11.40 -70.43 -17.54
CA ALA A 392 12.27 -70.39 -18.71
C ALA A 392 12.34 -71.69 -19.56
N SER A 393 12.54 -71.49 -20.87
CA SER A 393 13.37 -72.33 -21.72
C SER A 393 14.00 -71.50 -22.84
N ASP A 394 15.33 -71.60 -22.95
CA ASP A 394 16.18 -71.00 -23.96
C ASP A 394 15.81 -71.42 -25.39
N ALA A 395 15.76 -70.45 -26.30
CA ALA A 395 16.14 -70.63 -27.69
C ALA A 395 16.55 -69.27 -28.29
N ALA A 396 17.83 -69.17 -28.62
CA ALA A 396 18.45 -68.03 -29.25
C ALA A 396 17.83 -67.75 -30.64
N GLY A 397 17.48 -66.49 -30.87
CA GLY A 397 17.14 -65.93 -32.17
C GLY A 397 17.34 -64.43 -32.08
N GLU A 398 18.45 -63.95 -32.66
CA GLU A 398 18.74 -62.53 -32.84
C GLU A 398 17.62 -61.85 -33.62
N GLU A 399 16.88 -60.95 -32.99
CA GLU A 399 16.14 -59.89 -33.70
C GLU A 399 16.33 -58.57 -32.95
N MET A 400 17.04 -57.66 -33.62
CA MET A 400 17.26 -56.27 -33.23
C MET A 400 15.91 -55.59 -32.97
N VAL A 401 15.66 -55.24 -31.71
CA VAL A 401 14.54 -54.38 -31.31
C VAL A 401 14.77 -52.99 -31.94
N PRO A 402 13.88 -52.45 -32.79
CA PRO A 402 13.95 -51.06 -33.21
C PRO A 402 13.28 -50.21 -32.12
N GLU A 403 13.95 -50.10 -30.98
CA GLU A 403 13.72 -49.03 -30.03
C GLU A 403 14.04 -47.74 -30.80
N PHE A 404 13.08 -46.83 -30.99
CA PHE A 404 13.13 -45.50 -31.67
C PHE A 404 12.06 -45.21 -32.73
N LYS A 405 11.01 -46.03 -32.90
CA LYS A 405 9.91 -45.69 -33.83
C LYS A 405 8.76 -44.83 -33.29
N GLU A 406 8.68 -44.56 -31.99
CA GLU A 406 7.54 -43.83 -31.40
C GLU A 406 7.83 -42.40 -30.93
N ARG A 407 9.05 -41.87 -31.14
CA ARG A 407 9.41 -40.50 -30.71
C ARG A 407 9.08 -39.39 -31.72
N TYR A 408 8.53 -39.72 -32.88
CA TYR A 408 8.11 -38.74 -33.88
C TYR A 408 6.70 -39.04 -34.36
N GLY A 409 5.78 -38.10 -34.17
CA GLY A 409 4.44 -38.16 -34.76
C GLY A 409 4.51 -38.29 -36.28
N ARG A 410 3.44 -38.81 -36.92
CA ARG A 410 3.40 -38.98 -38.38
C ARG A 410 3.70 -37.65 -39.08
N GLY A 411 4.88 -37.53 -39.68
CA GLY A 411 5.28 -36.35 -40.45
C GLY A 411 4.35 -36.13 -41.63
N PHE A 412 3.99 -34.87 -41.87
CA PHE A 412 3.19 -34.46 -43.03
C PHE A 412 4.13 -34.02 -44.16
N THR A 413 4.02 -34.63 -45.34
CA THR A 413 4.83 -34.24 -46.50
C THR A 413 4.17 -33.04 -47.19
N LEU A 414 4.81 -31.87 -47.15
CA LEU A 414 4.37 -30.70 -47.90
C LEU A 414 4.68 -30.94 -49.39
N ARG A 415 3.66 -30.80 -50.26
CA ARG A 415 3.87 -30.79 -51.72
C ARG A 415 4.72 -29.57 -52.08
N SER A 416 5.82 -29.79 -52.78
CA SER A 416 6.65 -28.73 -53.34
C SER A 416 5.83 -27.89 -54.33
N ALA A 417 5.79 -26.58 -54.12
CA ALA A 417 5.26 -25.63 -55.10
C ALA A 417 6.19 -25.59 -56.33
N PRO A 418 5.65 -25.36 -57.55
CA PRO A 418 6.49 -25.23 -58.74
C PRO A 418 7.34 -23.96 -58.65
N THR A 419 8.65 -24.11 -58.83
CA THR A 419 9.60 -23.02 -59.04
C THR A 419 9.17 -22.15 -60.23
N PRO A 420 9.06 -20.82 -60.09
CA PRO A 420 8.85 -19.93 -61.23
C PRO A 420 10.13 -19.90 -62.08
N GLU A 421 9.96 -20.18 -63.38
CA GLU A 421 11.03 -20.12 -64.37
C GLU A 421 11.57 -18.69 -64.50
N THR A 422 12.87 -18.55 -64.25
CA THR A 422 13.63 -17.33 -64.52
C THR A 422 13.78 -17.14 -66.03
N ASN A 423 12.85 -16.43 -66.65
CA ASN A 423 13.03 -15.98 -68.03
C ASN A 423 13.97 -14.77 -68.08
N ILE A 424 15.23 -15.05 -68.38
CA ILE A 424 16.23 -14.08 -68.82
C ILE A 424 15.86 -13.69 -70.26
N SER A 425 15.36 -12.46 -70.46
CA SER A 425 15.30 -11.85 -71.80
C SER A 425 16.17 -10.61 -71.82
N SER A 426 17.34 -10.77 -72.43
CA SER A 426 18.22 -9.73 -72.92
C SER A 426 17.49 -8.69 -73.78
N ARG A 427 17.72 -7.40 -73.54
CA ARG A 427 17.66 -6.41 -74.63
C ARG A 427 18.73 -5.33 -74.44
N SER A 428 19.61 -5.30 -75.43
CA SER A 428 20.75 -4.44 -75.65
C SER A 428 20.39 -2.97 -75.90
N ALA A 429 21.15 -2.08 -75.26
CA ALA A 429 21.79 -0.84 -75.74
C ALA A 429 21.17 -0.06 -76.92
N SER A 430 20.92 1.24 -76.72
CA SER A 430 21.82 2.33 -77.17
C SER A 430 21.13 3.71 -77.25
N LYS A 431 21.86 4.71 -76.73
CA LYS A 431 21.88 6.16 -77.02
C LYS A 431 20.91 6.74 -78.06
N GLN A 432 20.25 7.83 -77.67
CA GLN A 432 20.57 9.16 -78.18
C GLN A 432 20.34 10.22 -77.09
#